data_AF-A0A1F7TBX9-F1
#
_entry.id   AF-A0A1F7TBX9-F1
#
_cell.length_a   1.000
_cell.length_b   1.000
_cell.length_c   1.000
_cell.angle_alpha   90.00
_cell.angle_beta   90.00
_cell.angle_gamma   90.00
#
_symmetry.space_group_name_H-M   'P 1'
#
loop_
_entity.id
_entity.type
_entity.pdbx_description
1 polymer ?
#
loop_
_entity_poly.entity_id
_entity_poly.type
_entity_poly.pdbx_seq_one_letter_code
_entity_poly.pdbx_strand_id
1 'polypeptide(L)'
;MAQALGIPAVVGAGDASRRVSTGDRLLVDGRAGVVLLNPSAEEEEAYAAGLRPRREAPEEGRSPIPRPAVTRDGARVAILANIVNDQELDLLPLSGMDGVGLYRSEQLYFNRRDFPSEEEHYAGYLRLARATRPMAAIIRTLDLGGDRGFPPALRLGQPEEREPNPTLGVRGIRFSLERPDIFKRQLRAILRASAEGDLALMYPMVSSLEEVREAQALLEEAKAELREEGRPFNGAIRQGIMVETPAAALCADRLARHLDFFAVGTNDLTQYTLAVDRSNKGVADRYEPLHPAVLRLLHGVARAARSAGIPAIICGELAGDPKSALYLVGLGFRSLSMALAKAPAVRRAICRSELAQLEELAAAMLECESAREIRALTRGS
;
A
#
# COMPACT_ATOMS: atom_id res chain seq x y z
N MET A 1 5.53 -10.39 0.18
CA MET A 1 5.91 -11.01 -1.11
C MET A 1 5.01 -12.19 -1.45
N ALA A 2 4.90 -13.22 -0.59
CA ALA A 2 4.02 -14.38 -0.82
C ALA A 2 2.56 -14.02 -1.19
N GLN A 3 1.97 -13.03 -0.49
CA GLN A 3 0.62 -12.54 -0.78
C GLN A 3 0.47 -11.93 -2.19
N ALA A 4 1.50 -11.25 -2.71
CA ALA A 4 1.49 -10.68 -4.06
C ALA A 4 1.65 -11.76 -5.14
N LEU A 5 2.32 -12.87 -4.81
CA LEU A 5 2.50 -14.03 -5.69
C LEU A 5 1.31 -15.02 -5.61
N GLY A 6 0.31 -14.77 -4.77
CA GLY A 6 -0.79 -15.70 -4.54
C GLY A 6 -0.36 -17.01 -3.86
N ILE A 7 0.83 -17.04 -3.24
CA ILE A 7 1.39 -18.22 -2.58
C ILE A 7 0.96 -18.21 -1.10
N PRO A 8 0.31 -19.26 -0.59
CA PRO A 8 0.02 -19.40 0.83
C PRO A 8 1.30 -19.33 1.66
N ALA A 9 1.30 -18.53 2.72
CA ALA A 9 2.44 -18.42 3.61
C ALA A 9 1.98 -18.24 5.06
N VAL A 10 2.72 -18.87 5.97
CA VAL A 10 2.61 -18.67 7.42
C VAL A 10 3.96 -18.13 7.89
N VAL A 11 3.94 -16.96 8.52
CA VAL A 11 5.14 -16.35 9.09
C VAL A 11 5.12 -16.51 10.61
N GLY A 12 6.30 -16.59 11.22
CA GLY A 12 6.41 -16.74 12.68
C GLY A 12 6.06 -18.14 13.20
N ALA A 13 6.21 -19.19 12.40
CA ALA A 13 5.91 -20.59 12.74
C ALA A 13 6.82 -21.25 13.82
N GLY A 14 7.29 -20.47 14.79
CA GLY A 14 8.03 -20.96 15.96
C GLY A 14 9.28 -21.77 15.60
N ASP A 15 9.23 -23.06 15.91
CA ASP A 15 10.29 -24.06 15.78
C ASP A 15 10.24 -24.86 14.47
N ALA A 16 9.48 -24.39 13.47
CA ALA A 16 9.35 -25.05 12.17
C ALA A 16 10.70 -25.44 11.56
N SER A 17 11.73 -24.58 11.63
CA SER A 17 13.06 -24.88 11.09
C SER A 17 13.83 -25.99 11.83
N ARG A 18 13.36 -26.40 13.02
CA ARG A 18 13.89 -27.54 13.78
C ARG A 18 13.08 -28.81 13.59
N ARG A 19 11.81 -28.68 13.18
CA ARG A 19 10.85 -29.78 13.02
C ARG A 19 10.72 -30.27 11.59
N VAL A 20 11.01 -29.42 10.62
CA VAL A 20 10.92 -29.71 9.18
C VAL A 20 12.31 -30.12 8.66
N SER A 21 12.36 -31.25 7.98
CA SER A 21 13.54 -31.74 7.25
C SER A 21 13.32 -31.71 5.75
N THR A 22 14.41 -31.66 4.98
CA THR A 22 14.35 -31.78 3.52
C THR A 22 13.68 -33.10 3.13
N GLY A 23 12.61 -33.03 2.34
CA GLY A 23 11.84 -34.19 1.90
C GLY A 23 10.54 -34.43 2.66
N ASP A 24 10.32 -33.73 3.78
CA ASP A 24 9.03 -33.79 4.48
C ASP A 24 7.90 -33.19 3.63
N ARG A 25 6.72 -33.79 3.73
CA ARG A 25 5.50 -33.26 3.10
C ARG A 25 4.91 -32.21 4.01
N LEU A 26 4.55 -31.05 3.45
CA LEU A 26 3.96 -29.94 4.20
C LEU A 26 2.64 -29.51 3.56
N LEU A 27 1.65 -29.26 4.42
CA LEU A 27 0.44 -28.54 4.06
C LEU A 27 0.45 -27.17 4.76
N VAL A 28 0.33 -26.09 3.99
CA VAL A 28 0.40 -24.72 4.49
C VAL A 28 -0.95 -24.03 4.32
N ASP A 29 -1.64 -23.77 5.43
CA ASP A 29 -2.85 -22.94 5.46
C ASP A 29 -2.51 -21.52 5.90
N GLY A 30 -2.28 -20.64 4.91
CA GLY A 30 -2.03 -19.22 5.14
C GLY A 30 -3.23 -18.42 5.68
N ARG A 31 -4.45 -18.99 5.68
CA ARG A 31 -5.64 -18.34 6.23
C ARG A 31 -5.81 -18.65 7.71
N ALA A 32 -5.64 -19.91 8.11
CA ALA A 32 -5.70 -20.32 9.51
C ALA A 32 -4.37 -20.07 10.26
N GLY A 33 -3.27 -19.82 9.54
CA GLY A 33 -1.95 -19.68 10.13
C GLY A 33 -1.34 -21.02 10.57
N VAL A 34 -1.73 -22.12 9.92
CA VAL A 34 -1.37 -23.50 10.31
C VAL A 34 -0.42 -24.11 9.29
N VAL A 35 0.59 -24.85 9.77
CA VAL A 35 1.45 -25.70 8.95
C VAL A 35 1.38 -27.12 9.50
N LEU A 36 0.98 -28.08 8.66
CA LEU A 36 0.97 -29.49 9.00
C LEU A 36 2.20 -30.18 8.42
N LEU A 37 2.91 -30.93 9.27
CA LEU A 37 4.06 -31.75 8.91
C LEU A 37 3.62 -33.19 8.68
N ASN A 38 3.96 -33.75 7.53
CA ASN A 38 3.61 -35.10 7.12
C ASN A 38 2.11 -35.40 7.33
N PRO A 39 1.21 -34.58 6.74
CA PRO A 39 -0.22 -34.76 6.92
C PRO A 39 -0.65 -36.15 6.43
N SER A 40 -1.54 -36.77 7.20
CA SER A 40 -2.20 -38.01 6.82
C SER A 40 -3.09 -37.80 5.58
N ALA A 41 -3.42 -38.89 4.88
CA ALA A 41 -4.34 -38.81 3.73
C ALA A 41 -5.71 -38.22 4.13
N GLU A 42 -6.18 -38.49 5.34
CA GLU A 42 -7.42 -37.92 5.88
C GLU A 42 -7.31 -36.41 6.14
N GLU A 43 -6.18 -35.93 6.66
CA GLU A 43 -5.94 -34.49 6.83
C GLU A 43 -5.77 -33.79 5.49
N GLU A 44 -5.09 -34.40 4.53
CA GLU A 44 -4.97 -33.89 3.16
C GLU A 44 -6.32 -33.85 2.48
N GLU A 45 -7.18 -34.86 2.67
CA GLU A 45 -8.52 -34.90 2.09
C GLU A 45 -9.47 -33.94 2.80
N ALA A 46 -9.37 -33.77 4.12
CA ALA A 46 -10.13 -32.77 4.88
C ALA A 46 -9.75 -31.35 4.48
N TYR A 47 -8.46 -31.07 4.33
CA TYR A 47 -8.00 -29.79 3.77
C TYR A 47 -8.37 -29.68 2.31
N ALA A 48 -8.23 -30.70 1.47
CA ALA A 48 -8.64 -30.68 0.07
C ALA A 48 -10.16 -30.50 -0.07
N ALA A 49 -10.97 -30.97 0.90
CA ALA A 49 -12.41 -30.78 0.97
C ALA A 49 -12.80 -29.39 1.50
N GLY A 50 -12.01 -28.81 2.42
CA GLY A 50 -12.13 -27.40 2.84
C GLY A 50 -11.53 -26.40 1.84
N LEU A 51 -10.57 -26.84 1.02
CA LEU A 51 -9.90 -26.16 -0.09
C LEU A 51 -10.58 -26.44 -1.42
N ARG A 52 -11.52 -27.41 -1.50
CA ARG A 52 -12.54 -27.37 -2.53
C ARG A 52 -13.04 -25.95 -2.40
N PRO A 53 -12.93 -25.12 -3.45
CA PRO A 53 -13.51 -23.81 -3.39
C PRO A 53 -14.90 -24.06 -2.85
N ARG A 54 -15.32 -23.21 -1.91
CA ARG A 54 -16.70 -23.06 -1.53
C ARG A 54 -17.47 -22.71 -2.82
N ARG A 55 -17.62 -23.71 -3.72
CA ARG A 55 -18.47 -23.76 -4.91
C ARG A 55 -19.92 -23.72 -4.44
N GLU A 56 -20.12 -23.90 -3.14
CA GLU A 56 -21.37 -23.85 -2.40
C GLU A 56 -21.33 -22.77 -1.29
N ALA A 57 -20.59 -21.66 -1.49
CA ALA A 57 -21.15 -20.41 -0.99
C ALA A 57 -22.28 -20.13 -1.98
N PRO A 58 -23.54 -19.99 -1.52
CA PRO A 58 -24.69 -20.02 -2.38
C PRO A 58 -24.52 -19.05 -3.55
N GLU A 59 -25.14 -19.41 -4.67
CA GLU A 59 -25.10 -18.81 -6.02
C GLU A 59 -25.20 -17.27 -6.12
N GLU A 60 -25.28 -16.53 -5.02
CA GLU A 60 -25.11 -15.08 -4.93
C GLU A 60 -23.82 -14.56 -5.59
N GLY A 61 -22.78 -15.41 -5.69
CA GLY A 61 -21.50 -15.10 -6.34
C GLY A 61 -21.54 -14.97 -7.87
N ARG A 62 -22.66 -15.31 -8.52
CA ARG A 62 -22.88 -15.08 -9.96
C ARG A 62 -23.53 -13.73 -10.26
N SER A 63 -23.96 -12.97 -9.25
CA SER A 63 -24.39 -11.60 -9.49
C SER A 63 -23.21 -10.84 -10.10
N PRO A 64 -23.41 -10.12 -11.22
CA PRO A 64 -22.35 -9.31 -11.80
C PRO A 64 -21.78 -8.41 -10.71
N ILE A 65 -20.45 -8.41 -10.56
CA ILE A 65 -19.75 -7.51 -9.63
C ILE A 65 -20.24 -6.09 -9.98
N PRO A 66 -20.98 -5.40 -9.09
CA PRO A 66 -21.58 -4.12 -9.44
C PRO A 66 -20.44 -3.15 -9.75
N ARG A 67 -20.34 -2.68 -10.98
CA ARG A 67 -19.43 -1.60 -11.36
C ARG A 67 -20.32 -0.42 -11.76
N PRO A 68 -20.17 0.77 -11.15
CA PRO A 68 -19.16 1.21 -10.16
C PRO A 68 -19.40 0.78 -8.69
N ALA A 69 -18.40 0.95 -7.81
CA ALA A 69 -18.57 0.80 -6.35
C ALA A 69 -19.27 2.05 -5.79
N VAL A 70 -20.56 1.92 -5.49
CA VAL A 70 -21.42 3.01 -5.03
C VAL A 70 -22.26 2.49 -3.89
N THR A 71 -22.31 3.22 -2.78
CA THR A 71 -23.21 2.93 -1.65
C THR A 71 -24.67 3.06 -2.07
N ARG A 72 -25.60 2.50 -1.29
CA ARG A 72 -27.04 2.56 -1.60
C ARG A 72 -27.60 3.99 -1.68
N ASP A 73 -27.00 4.90 -0.93
CA ASP A 73 -27.30 6.34 -0.90
C ASP A 73 -26.44 7.17 -1.88
N GLY A 74 -25.69 6.52 -2.79
CA GLY A 74 -25.11 7.17 -3.97
C GLY A 74 -23.65 7.62 -3.85
N ALA A 75 -22.97 7.35 -2.74
CA ALA A 75 -21.57 7.73 -2.58
C ALA A 75 -20.65 6.79 -3.37
N ARG A 76 -19.91 7.34 -4.35
CA ARG A 76 -18.92 6.59 -5.13
C ARG A 76 -17.62 6.43 -4.36
N VAL A 77 -17.06 5.22 -4.38
CA VAL A 77 -15.73 4.89 -3.84
C VAL A 77 -14.87 4.33 -4.97
N ALA A 78 -13.69 4.90 -5.21
CA ALA A 78 -12.73 4.37 -6.18
C ALA A 78 -12.02 3.14 -5.60
N ILE A 79 -12.02 2.04 -6.35
CA ILE A 79 -11.32 0.80 -5.98
C ILE A 79 -10.08 0.70 -6.87
N LEU A 80 -8.92 0.97 -6.29
CA LEU A 80 -7.65 1.07 -6.98
C LEU A 80 -6.79 -0.17 -6.74
N ALA A 81 -5.84 -0.42 -7.65
CA ALA A 81 -4.88 -1.48 -7.51
C ALA A 81 -3.62 -1.03 -6.74
N ASN A 82 -3.15 -1.92 -5.87
CA ASN A 82 -1.82 -1.87 -5.27
C ASN A 82 -0.94 -2.90 -5.99
N ILE A 83 -0.09 -2.42 -6.88
CA ILE A 83 0.78 -3.22 -7.72
C ILE A 83 2.14 -3.37 -7.04
N VAL A 84 2.49 -4.60 -6.72
CA VAL A 84 3.78 -4.94 -6.12
C VAL A 84 4.74 -5.49 -7.18
N ASN A 85 4.20 -6.15 -8.20
CA ASN A 85 5.01 -6.70 -9.28
C ASN A 85 4.45 -6.43 -10.68
N ASP A 86 5.37 -6.36 -11.64
CA ASP A 86 5.05 -6.05 -13.03
C ASP A 86 4.12 -7.07 -13.70
N GLN A 87 4.10 -8.33 -13.27
CA GLN A 87 3.22 -9.34 -13.86
C GLN A 87 1.74 -9.05 -13.55
N GLU A 88 1.46 -8.35 -12.44
CA GLU A 88 0.10 -7.91 -12.11
C GLU A 88 -0.44 -6.86 -13.11
N LEU A 89 0.44 -6.17 -13.86
CA LEU A 89 0.00 -5.19 -14.86
C LEU A 89 -0.76 -5.83 -16.03
N ASP A 90 -0.46 -7.09 -16.36
CA ASP A 90 -1.18 -7.81 -17.43
C ASP A 90 -2.61 -8.17 -17.02
N LEU A 91 -2.88 -8.22 -15.71
CA LEU A 91 -4.20 -8.54 -15.15
C LEU A 91 -5.08 -7.29 -14.95
N LEU A 92 -4.49 -6.10 -14.96
CA LEU A 92 -5.20 -4.84 -14.70
C LEU A 92 -6.41 -4.60 -15.63
N PRO A 93 -6.31 -4.77 -16.96
CA PRO A 93 -7.44 -4.53 -17.86
C PRO A 93 -8.66 -5.42 -17.56
N LEU A 94 -8.43 -6.62 -17.01
CA LEU A 94 -9.48 -7.58 -16.67
C LEU A 94 -10.00 -7.42 -15.24
N SER A 95 -9.24 -6.75 -14.38
CA SER A 95 -9.50 -6.66 -12.94
C SER A 95 -10.73 -5.82 -12.57
N GLY A 96 -11.08 -4.81 -13.38
CA GLY A 96 -12.12 -3.85 -13.05
C GLY A 96 -11.77 -2.84 -11.96
N MET A 97 -10.48 -2.62 -11.76
CA MET A 97 -9.99 -1.53 -10.94
C MET A 97 -10.29 -0.19 -11.61
N ASP A 98 -10.45 0.85 -10.80
CA ASP A 98 -10.67 2.23 -11.25
C ASP A 98 -9.34 2.96 -11.56
N GLY A 99 -8.19 2.30 -11.32
CA GLY A 99 -6.83 2.80 -11.55
C GLY A 99 -5.79 2.11 -10.68
N VAL A 100 -4.57 2.63 -10.62
CA VAL A 100 -3.50 2.14 -9.73
C VAL A 100 -3.23 3.19 -8.65
N GLY A 101 -3.54 2.86 -7.39
CA GLY A 101 -3.38 3.78 -6.26
C GLY A 101 -2.01 3.67 -5.60
N LEU A 102 -1.27 2.59 -5.87
CA LEU A 102 0.11 2.41 -5.42
C LEU A 102 0.84 1.46 -6.37
N TYR A 103 1.85 1.97 -7.06
CA TYR A 103 2.87 1.18 -7.73
C TYR A 103 4.17 1.24 -6.93
N ARG A 104 4.68 0.08 -6.52
CA ARG A 104 5.88 -0.09 -5.71
C ARG A 104 7.12 -0.21 -6.58
N SER A 105 8.02 0.78 -6.56
CA SER A 105 9.20 0.82 -7.43
C SER A 105 10.37 -0.07 -6.98
N GLU A 106 10.32 -0.62 -5.76
CA GLU A 106 11.43 -1.32 -5.11
C GLU A 106 11.85 -2.60 -5.85
N GLN A 107 10.92 -3.21 -6.62
CA GLN A 107 11.23 -4.41 -7.39
C GLN A 107 12.44 -4.21 -8.32
N LEU A 108 12.61 -3.01 -8.88
CA LEU A 108 13.73 -2.70 -9.78
C LEU A 108 15.10 -2.81 -9.08
N TYR A 109 15.14 -2.82 -7.75
CA TYR A 109 16.37 -2.82 -6.96
C TYR A 109 16.69 -4.18 -6.33
N PHE A 110 15.78 -5.16 -6.39
CA PHE A 110 16.01 -6.48 -5.80
C PHE A 110 16.94 -7.33 -6.66
N ASN A 111 17.75 -8.18 -6.00
CA ASN A 111 18.67 -9.14 -6.62
C ASN A 111 19.67 -8.54 -7.62
N ARG A 112 20.12 -7.31 -7.39
CA ARG A 112 21.08 -6.60 -8.26
C ARG A 112 22.36 -6.19 -7.53
N ARG A 113 23.40 -5.98 -8.34
CA ARG A 113 24.71 -5.45 -7.90
C ARG A 113 24.86 -3.95 -8.06
N ASP A 114 24.05 -3.32 -8.92
CA ASP A 114 24.11 -1.89 -9.24
C ASP A 114 22.72 -1.23 -9.20
N PHE A 115 22.70 0.10 -9.03
CA PHE A 115 21.49 0.91 -9.13
C PHE A 115 20.87 0.83 -10.53
N PRO A 116 19.53 0.80 -10.65
CA PRO A 116 18.87 0.91 -11.95
C PRO A 116 19.23 2.21 -12.66
N SER A 117 19.46 2.11 -13.95
CA SER A 117 19.63 3.25 -14.85
C SER A 117 18.29 3.95 -15.08
N GLU A 118 18.34 5.18 -15.58
CA GLU A 118 17.14 5.91 -16.00
C GLU A 118 16.33 5.13 -17.06
N GLU A 119 16.99 4.46 -18.01
CA GLU A 119 16.30 3.69 -19.06
C GLU A 119 15.57 2.46 -18.50
N GLU A 120 16.15 1.76 -17.51
CA GLU A 120 15.49 0.64 -16.83
C GLU A 120 14.24 1.12 -16.06
N HIS A 121 14.36 2.24 -15.34
CA HIS A 121 13.22 2.87 -14.71
C HIS A 121 12.15 3.27 -15.73
N TYR A 122 12.55 3.94 -16.81
CA TYR A 122 11.67 4.42 -17.85
C TYR A 122 10.90 3.28 -18.50
N ALA A 123 11.56 2.16 -18.81
CA ALA A 123 10.91 0.99 -19.39
C ALA A 123 9.79 0.43 -18.50
N GLY A 124 10.03 0.32 -17.19
CA GLY A 124 9.02 -0.12 -16.21
C GLY A 124 7.85 0.86 -16.12
N TYR A 125 8.12 2.16 -15.97
CA TYR A 125 7.08 3.18 -15.85
C TYR A 125 6.30 3.39 -17.15
N LEU A 126 6.93 3.25 -18.31
CA LEU A 126 6.26 3.29 -19.61
C LEU A 126 5.27 2.13 -19.75
N ARG A 127 5.65 0.93 -19.30
CA ARG A 127 4.75 -0.23 -19.27
C ARG A 127 3.56 0.02 -18.35
N LEU A 128 3.79 0.56 -17.15
CA LEU A 128 2.71 0.98 -16.25
C LEU A 128 1.76 2.00 -16.90
N ALA A 129 2.31 3.05 -17.52
CA ALA A 129 1.53 4.11 -18.15
C ALA A 129 0.62 3.55 -19.25
N ARG A 130 1.15 2.67 -20.09
CA ARG A 130 0.39 2.03 -21.17
C ARG A 130 -0.66 1.05 -20.66
N ALA A 131 -0.34 0.24 -19.65
CA ALA A 131 -1.25 -0.76 -19.09
C ALA A 131 -2.43 -0.13 -18.32
N THR A 132 -2.29 1.11 -17.86
CA THR A 132 -3.30 1.78 -17.03
C THR A 132 -4.21 2.71 -17.82
N ARG A 133 -3.89 3.07 -19.07
CA ARG A 133 -4.76 3.93 -19.90
C ARG A 133 -6.20 3.39 -20.01
N PRO A 134 -7.22 4.26 -19.91
CA PRO A 134 -7.16 5.72 -19.67
C PRO A 134 -7.11 6.12 -18.18
N MET A 135 -6.96 5.17 -17.27
CA MET A 135 -6.95 5.40 -15.82
C MET A 135 -5.61 5.97 -15.33
N ALA A 136 -5.66 6.57 -14.14
CA ALA A 136 -4.48 7.09 -13.47
C ALA A 136 -3.66 6.00 -12.76
N ALA A 137 -2.35 6.21 -12.64
CA ALA A 137 -1.45 5.38 -11.87
C ALA A 137 -0.51 6.20 -10.98
N ILE A 138 -0.46 5.87 -9.68
CA ILE A 138 0.38 6.57 -8.72
C ILE A 138 1.64 5.75 -8.43
N ILE A 139 2.79 6.30 -8.78
CA ILE A 139 4.11 5.72 -8.54
C ILE A 139 4.64 6.24 -7.22
N ARG A 140 4.97 5.32 -6.30
CA ARG A 140 5.75 5.65 -5.11
C ARG A 140 7.22 5.65 -5.48
N THR A 141 7.92 6.73 -5.13
CA THR A 141 9.39 6.76 -5.26
C THR A 141 10.01 5.73 -4.32
N LEU A 142 11.31 5.54 -4.46
CA LEU A 142 12.04 4.51 -3.75
C LEU A 142 11.83 4.55 -2.22
N ASP A 143 11.23 3.50 -1.65
CA ASP A 143 11.17 3.25 -0.21
C ASP A 143 11.99 2.01 0.14
N LEU A 144 13.30 2.20 0.13
CA LEU A 144 14.29 1.22 0.60
C LEU A 144 14.79 1.59 1.99
N GLY A 145 15.15 0.56 2.76
CA GLY A 145 15.49 0.65 4.19
C GLY A 145 14.50 -0.15 5.06
N GLY A 146 14.63 -0.07 6.38
CA GLY A 146 13.80 -0.86 7.30
C GLY A 146 14.09 -2.36 7.32
N ASP A 147 13.04 -3.18 7.31
CA ASP A 147 13.08 -4.64 7.38
C ASP A 147 13.68 -5.31 6.13
N ARG A 148 13.67 -4.61 5.00
CA ARG A 148 14.17 -5.14 3.71
C ARG A 148 15.68 -5.05 3.56
N GLY A 149 16.34 -4.27 4.42
CA GLY A 149 17.76 -3.95 4.33
C GLY A 149 18.12 -3.23 3.02
N PHE A 150 19.38 -2.82 2.93
CA PHE A 150 19.96 -2.31 1.69
C PHE A 150 20.63 -3.48 0.92
N PRO A 151 20.26 -3.74 -0.35
CA PRO A 151 21.10 -4.54 -1.23
C PRO A 151 22.56 -4.08 -1.15
N PRO A 152 23.55 -4.99 -1.30
CA PRO A 152 24.97 -4.65 -1.17
C PRO A 152 25.40 -3.42 -2.00
N ALA A 153 24.79 -3.26 -3.18
CA ALA A 153 24.91 -2.12 -4.09
C ALA A 153 24.62 -0.75 -3.46
N LEU A 154 23.76 -0.71 -2.45
CA LEU A 154 23.19 0.50 -1.89
C LEU A 154 23.83 0.90 -0.55
N ARG A 155 24.86 0.17 -0.10
CA ARG A 155 25.48 0.34 1.23
C ARG A 155 26.35 1.61 1.37
N LEU A 156 26.29 2.58 0.45
CA LEU A 156 27.03 3.86 0.54
C LEU A 156 28.53 3.74 0.89
N GLY A 157 29.17 2.60 0.58
CA GLY A 157 30.55 2.33 1.00
C GLY A 157 30.74 2.15 2.51
N GLN A 158 29.67 2.10 3.30
CA GLN A 158 29.73 1.85 4.74
C GLN A 158 29.92 0.35 5.02
N PRO A 159 30.79 0.00 5.99
CA PRO A 159 30.95 -1.38 6.47
C PRO A 159 29.63 -1.93 7.06
N GLU A 160 29.59 -3.21 7.43
CA GLU A 160 28.43 -3.92 8.00
C GLU A 160 27.92 -3.38 9.35
N GLU A 161 28.09 -2.09 9.65
CA GLU A 161 27.39 -1.44 10.76
C GLU A 161 25.92 -1.32 10.38
N ARG A 162 25.18 -2.38 10.72
CA ARG A 162 23.71 -2.37 10.69
C ARG A 162 23.25 -1.18 11.52
N GLU A 163 22.57 -0.25 10.88
CA GLU A 163 21.84 0.81 11.56
C GLU A 163 21.03 0.18 12.71
N PRO A 164 21.16 0.67 13.97
CA PRO A 164 20.53 0.02 15.11
C PRO A 164 19.01 -0.09 15.00
N ASN A 165 18.38 0.88 14.32
CA ASN A 165 16.93 0.92 14.09
C ASN A 165 16.64 1.26 12.62
N PRO A 166 16.75 0.31 11.69
CA PRO A 166 16.60 0.59 10.25
C PRO A 166 15.24 1.18 9.87
N THR A 167 14.20 0.88 10.66
CA THR A 167 12.85 1.42 10.45
C THR A 167 12.74 2.90 10.85
N LEU A 168 13.58 3.38 11.76
CA LEU A 168 13.63 4.80 12.17
C LEU A 168 14.72 5.59 11.43
N GLY A 169 15.41 4.93 10.51
CA GLY A 169 16.68 5.37 9.96
C GLY A 169 16.65 6.06 8.61
N VAL A 170 17.74 5.88 7.86
CA VAL A 170 17.89 6.34 6.48
C VAL A 170 17.03 5.45 5.58
N ARG A 171 15.80 5.90 5.29
CA ARG A 171 14.87 5.19 4.40
C ARG A 171 13.92 6.14 3.68
N GLY A 172 13.29 5.66 2.60
CA GLY A 172 12.31 6.45 1.83
C GLY A 172 12.89 7.76 1.34
N ILE A 173 12.15 8.87 1.52
CA ILE A 173 12.57 10.19 1.06
C ILE A 173 13.93 10.63 1.60
N ARG A 174 14.31 10.21 2.82
CA ARG A 174 15.60 10.58 3.44
C ARG A 174 16.78 10.03 2.63
N PHE A 175 16.68 8.77 2.21
CA PHE A 175 17.68 8.18 1.31
C PHE A 175 17.69 8.90 -0.04
N SER A 176 16.52 9.22 -0.58
CA SER A 176 16.39 9.93 -1.86
C SER A 176 17.04 11.32 -1.84
N LEU A 177 16.89 12.07 -0.74
CA LEU A 177 17.48 13.40 -0.58
C LEU A 177 18.99 13.34 -0.31
N GLU A 178 19.48 12.34 0.42
CA GLU A 178 20.93 12.11 0.60
C GLU A 178 21.61 11.68 -0.71
N ARG A 179 20.87 11.05 -1.63
CA ARG A 179 21.37 10.55 -2.92
C ARG A 179 20.60 11.13 -4.11
N PRO A 180 20.75 12.43 -4.37
CA PRO A 180 20.03 13.10 -5.45
C PRO A 180 20.40 12.54 -6.83
N ASP A 181 21.59 11.97 -7.01
CA ASP A 181 22.01 11.32 -8.26
C ASP A 181 21.14 10.10 -8.62
N ILE A 182 20.74 9.31 -7.62
CA ILE A 182 19.86 8.16 -7.80
C ILE A 182 18.41 8.62 -7.89
N PHE A 183 18.02 9.57 -7.04
CA PHE A 183 16.66 10.07 -7.02
C PHE A 183 16.28 10.76 -8.33
N LYS A 184 17.15 11.63 -8.88
CA LYS A 184 16.90 12.31 -10.15
C LYS A 184 16.77 11.33 -11.33
N ARG A 185 17.52 10.22 -11.37
CA ARG A 185 17.31 9.16 -12.39
C ARG A 185 15.88 8.61 -12.35
N GLN A 186 15.36 8.36 -11.16
CA GLN A 186 13.99 7.90 -10.98
C GLN A 186 12.97 8.97 -11.39
N LEU A 187 13.15 10.22 -10.94
CA LEU A 187 12.26 11.33 -11.28
C LEU A 187 12.18 11.58 -12.79
N ARG A 188 13.33 11.64 -13.47
CA ARG A 188 13.42 11.81 -14.93
C ARG A 188 12.71 10.69 -15.67
N ALA A 189 12.89 9.45 -15.25
CA ALA A 189 12.21 8.30 -15.84
C ALA A 189 10.69 8.35 -15.68
N ILE A 190 10.18 8.75 -14.50
CA ILE A 190 8.74 8.93 -14.25
C ILE A 190 8.19 10.06 -15.12
N LEU A 191 8.88 11.20 -15.19
CA LEU A 191 8.50 12.33 -16.04
C LEU A 191 8.42 11.90 -17.51
N ARG A 192 9.44 11.24 -18.05
CA ARG A 192 9.42 10.73 -19.43
C ARG A 192 8.23 9.79 -19.67
N ALA A 193 7.96 8.86 -18.76
CA ALA A 193 6.84 7.95 -18.89
C ALA A 193 5.46 8.65 -18.78
N SER A 194 5.39 9.80 -18.10
CA SER A 194 4.14 10.57 -17.96
C SER A 194 3.67 11.21 -19.27
N ALA A 195 4.52 11.29 -20.31
CA ALA A 195 4.06 11.63 -21.65
C ALA A 195 3.11 10.56 -22.23
N GLU A 196 3.15 9.35 -21.66
CA GLU A 196 2.48 8.17 -22.18
C GLU A 196 1.31 7.70 -21.30
N GLY A 197 0.85 8.49 -20.33
CA GLY A 197 -0.31 8.15 -19.49
C GLY A 197 -0.50 9.11 -18.32
N ASP A 198 -1.63 8.99 -17.62
CA ASP A 198 -1.90 9.76 -16.40
C ASP A 198 -1.14 9.16 -15.22
N LEU A 199 0.13 9.53 -15.11
CA LEU A 199 0.98 9.17 -13.98
C LEU A 199 0.93 10.26 -12.90
N ALA A 200 0.98 9.83 -11.65
CA ALA A 200 1.21 10.69 -10.49
C ALA A 200 2.39 10.17 -9.68
N LEU A 201 3.05 11.07 -8.96
CA LEU A 201 4.23 10.80 -8.15
C LEU A 201 3.88 10.91 -6.67
N MET A 202 4.35 9.99 -5.83
CA MET A 202 4.26 10.15 -4.37
C MET A 202 5.59 9.88 -3.66
N TYR A 203 5.88 10.67 -2.63
CA TYR A 203 7.06 10.54 -1.79
C TYR A 203 6.77 9.74 -0.50
N PRO A 204 7.51 8.65 -0.20
CA PRO A 204 7.36 7.86 1.01
C PRO A 204 8.08 8.47 2.22
N MET A 205 7.67 8.10 3.43
CA MET A 205 8.35 8.42 4.70
C MET A 205 8.53 9.92 5.00
N VAL A 206 7.71 10.78 4.38
CA VAL A 206 7.70 12.21 4.66
C VAL A 206 7.32 12.46 6.11
N SER A 207 8.04 13.37 6.75
CA SER A 207 7.87 13.77 8.14
C SER A 207 7.88 15.29 8.32
N SER A 208 8.38 16.05 7.34
CA SER A 208 8.37 17.52 7.36
C SER A 208 7.97 18.14 6.01
N LEU A 209 7.68 19.45 6.01
CA LEU A 209 7.38 20.20 4.77
C LEU A 209 8.67 20.51 3.99
N GLU A 210 9.80 20.62 4.68
CA GLU A 210 11.12 20.83 4.12
C GLU A 210 11.50 19.68 3.17
N GLU A 211 11.29 18.42 3.60
CA GLU A 211 11.52 17.24 2.76
C GLU A 211 10.68 17.28 1.47
N VAL A 212 9.42 17.75 1.55
CA VAL A 212 8.56 17.91 0.37
C VAL A 212 9.10 18.98 -0.58
N ARG A 213 9.55 20.12 -0.05
CA ARG A 213 10.08 21.22 -0.85
C ARG A 213 11.39 20.85 -1.54
N GLU A 214 12.28 20.15 -0.85
CA GLU A 214 13.53 19.65 -1.43
C GLU A 214 13.25 18.64 -2.55
N ALA A 215 12.31 17.73 -2.34
CA ALA A 215 11.89 16.77 -3.37
C ALA A 215 11.27 17.46 -4.61
N GLN A 216 10.46 18.49 -4.38
CA GLN A 216 9.87 19.32 -5.44
C GLN A 216 10.92 20.09 -6.23
N ALA A 217 11.95 20.62 -5.56
CA ALA A 217 13.07 21.30 -6.22
C ALA A 217 13.82 20.34 -7.16
N LEU A 218 14.15 19.13 -6.69
CA LEU A 218 14.80 18.10 -7.51
C LEU A 218 13.92 17.65 -8.70
N LEU A 219 12.59 17.63 -8.53
CA LEU A 219 11.66 17.35 -9.62
C LEU A 219 11.68 18.48 -10.68
N GLU A 220 11.71 19.74 -10.26
CA GLU A 220 11.79 20.87 -11.19
C GLU A 220 13.13 20.94 -11.92
N GLU A 221 14.24 20.60 -11.26
CA GLU A 221 15.53 20.39 -11.92
C GLU A 221 15.42 19.30 -12.99
N ALA A 222 14.88 18.13 -12.65
CA ALA A 222 14.69 17.04 -13.61
C ALA A 222 13.81 17.46 -14.81
N LYS A 223 12.76 18.25 -14.58
CA LYS A 223 11.94 18.83 -15.65
C LYS A 223 12.76 19.79 -16.53
N ALA A 224 13.60 20.63 -15.95
CA ALA A 224 14.44 21.57 -16.70
C ALA A 224 15.44 20.82 -17.61
N GLU A 225 16.16 19.84 -17.05
CA GLU A 225 17.10 19.00 -17.80
C GLU A 225 16.40 18.27 -18.97
N LEU A 226 15.21 17.70 -18.75
CA LEU A 226 14.44 17.05 -19.82
C LEU A 226 13.96 18.03 -20.91
N ARG A 227 13.64 19.28 -20.56
CA ARG A 227 13.29 20.32 -21.54
C ARG A 227 14.50 20.68 -22.40
N GLU A 228 15.67 20.83 -21.81
CA GLU A 228 16.92 21.10 -22.53
C GLU A 228 17.29 19.96 -23.48
N GLU A 229 17.04 18.72 -23.09
CA GLU A 229 17.22 17.53 -23.93
C GLU A 229 16.12 17.34 -25.00
N GLY A 230 15.07 18.16 -25.00
CA GLY A 230 13.93 18.03 -25.91
C GLY A 230 13.09 16.76 -25.68
N ARG A 231 13.11 16.19 -24.47
CA ARG A 231 12.35 14.99 -24.12
C ARG A 231 10.94 15.36 -23.62
N PRO A 232 9.86 14.76 -24.15
CA PRO A 232 8.51 15.06 -23.72
C PRO A 232 8.20 14.50 -22.33
N PHE A 233 7.38 15.22 -21.56
CA PHE A 233 6.83 14.81 -20.27
C PHE A 233 5.58 15.64 -19.93
N ASN A 234 4.78 15.19 -18.95
CA ASN A 234 3.69 15.98 -18.41
C ASN A 234 4.22 17.01 -17.38
N GLY A 235 4.23 18.30 -17.75
CA GLY A 235 4.68 19.37 -16.85
C GLY A 235 3.83 19.56 -15.61
N ALA A 236 2.56 19.15 -15.67
CA ALA A 236 1.56 19.22 -14.60
C ALA A 236 1.37 17.87 -13.90
N ILE A 237 2.40 17.02 -13.86
CA ILE A 237 2.36 15.75 -13.13
C ILE A 237 1.96 15.99 -11.67
N ARG A 238 0.95 15.25 -11.20
CA ARG A 238 0.45 15.37 -9.83
C ARG A 238 1.45 14.80 -8.84
N GLN A 239 1.57 15.47 -7.70
CA GLN A 239 2.51 15.13 -6.63
C GLN A 239 1.75 14.93 -5.32
N GLY A 240 2.03 13.84 -4.63
CA GLY A 240 1.47 13.53 -3.33
C GLY A 240 2.53 13.00 -2.37
N ILE A 241 2.10 12.64 -1.18
CA ILE A 241 2.94 11.95 -0.21
C ILE A 241 2.25 10.69 0.28
N MET A 242 3.08 9.74 0.72
CA MET A 242 2.59 8.69 1.58
C MET A 242 2.51 9.23 3.02
N VAL A 243 1.30 9.41 3.54
CA VAL A 243 1.06 9.75 4.95
C VAL A 243 1.20 8.47 5.77
N GLU A 244 2.42 8.20 6.20
CA GLU A 244 2.78 6.99 6.94
C GLU A 244 3.63 7.26 8.19
N THR A 245 3.90 8.54 8.48
CA THR A 245 4.51 8.97 9.74
C THR A 245 3.47 9.73 10.57
N PRO A 246 3.51 9.62 11.91
CA PRO A 246 2.63 10.41 12.78
C PRO A 246 2.82 11.91 12.58
N ALA A 247 4.06 12.36 12.31
CA ALA A 247 4.36 13.75 12.00
C ALA A 247 3.60 14.26 10.76
N ALA A 248 3.62 13.50 9.66
CA ALA A 248 2.84 13.86 8.46
C ALA A 248 1.33 13.86 8.72
N ALA A 249 0.82 12.91 9.51
CA ALA A 249 -0.59 12.85 9.85
C ALA A 249 -1.04 14.05 10.72
N LEU A 250 -0.22 14.46 11.68
CA LEU A 250 -0.47 15.63 12.53
C LEU A 250 -0.37 16.95 11.77
N CYS A 251 0.53 17.03 10.78
CA CYS A 251 0.75 18.22 9.95
C CYS A 251 0.01 18.19 8.60
N ALA A 252 -1.00 17.32 8.45
CA ALA A 252 -1.67 17.08 7.18
C ALA A 252 -2.35 18.34 6.61
N ASP A 253 -2.85 19.25 7.46
CA ASP A 253 -3.46 20.53 7.04
C ASP A 253 -2.44 21.51 6.39
N ARG A 254 -1.18 21.42 6.79
CA ARG A 254 -0.08 22.21 6.21
C ARG A 254 0.45 21.57 4.94
N LEU A 255 0.65 20.26 4.97
CA LEU A 255 1.15 19.49 3.82
C LEU A 255 0.16 19.55 2.65
N ALA A 256 -1.15 19.51 2.90
CA ALA A 256 -2.18 19.51 1.87
C ALA A 256 -2.20 20.77 0.98
N ARG A 257 -1.58 21.88 1.42
CA ARG A 257 -1.47 23.12 0.64
C ARG A 257 -0.43 23.07 -0.46
N HIS A 258 0.44 22.05 -0.42
CA HIS A 258 1.61 21.93 -1.29
C HIS A 258 1.56 20.67 -2.16
N LEU A 259 0.49 19.89 -2.08
CA LEU A 259 0.38 18.54 -2.64
C LEU A 259 -1.01 18.36 -3.26
N ASP A 260 -1.08 17.52 -4.30
CA ASP A 260 -2.29 17.25 -5.05
C ASP A 260 -3.13 16.11 -4.46
N PHE A 261 -2.55 15.27 -3.61
CA PHE A 261 -3.23 14.15 -2.95
C PHE A 261 -2.44 13.57 -1.76
N PHE A 262 -3.13 12.78 -0.95
CA PHE A 262 -2.53 11.93 0.07
C PHE A 262 -2.77 10.44 -0.22
N ALA A 263 -1.75 9.61 0.05
CA ALA A 263 -1.87 8.17 0.10
C ALA A 263 -1.48 7.69 1.50
N VAL A 264 -2.35 7.02 2.23
CA VAL A 264 -2.08 6.63 3.62
C VAL A 264 -1.52 5.21 3.66
N GLY A 265 -0.29 5.10 4.17
CA GLY A 265 0.36 3.83 4.48
C GLY A 265 0.02 3.39 5.89
N THR A 266 -1.14 2.74 6.09
CA THR A 266 -1.62 2.37 7.45
C THR A 266 -0.66 1.45 8.20
N ASN A 267 0.16 0.71 7.45
CA ASN A 267 1.14 -0.22 7.97
C ASN A 267 2.22 0.48 8.80
N ASP A 268 2.97 1.35 8.15
CA ASP A 268 4.02 2.17 8.78
C ASP A 268 3.40 3.19 9.75
N LEU A 269 2.23 3.78 9.43
CA LEU A 269 1.53 4.70 10.34
C LEU A 269 1.20 4.03 11.68
N THR A 270 0.68 2.80 11.67
CA THR A 270 0.38 2.04 12.89
C THR A 270 1.66 1.74 13.67
N GLN A 271 2.70 1.25 12.98
CA GLN A 271 3.98 0.91 13.58
C GLN A 271 4.60 2.11 14.32
N TYR A 272 4.67 3.28 13.68
CA TYR A 272 5.28 4.45 14.30
C TYR A 272 4.38 5.13 15.34
N THR A 273 3.05 5.08 15.17
CA THR A 273 2.11 5.63 16.16
C THR A 273 2.17 4.84 17.47
N LEU A 274 2.31 3.52 17.38
CA LEU A 274 2.34 2.63 18.55
C LEU A 274 3.76 2.31 19.02
N ALA A 275 4.78 2.73 18.28
CA ALA A 275 6.18 2.35 18.49
C ALA A 275 6.38 0.82 18.53
N VAL A 276 5.72 0.10 17.61
CA VAL A 276 5.76 -1.38 17.53
C VAL A 276 6.27 -1.81 16.16
N ASP A 277 7.44 -2.41 16.12
CA ASP A 277 7.92 -3.15 14.96
C ASP A 277 7.13 -4.45 14.80
N ARG A 278 6.26 -4.49 13.79
CA ARG A 278 5.42 -5.67 13.49
C ARG A 278 6.21 -6.90 13.06
N SER A 279 7.47 -6.74 12.63
CA SER A 279 8.36 -7.84 12.30
C SER A 279 9.06 -8.42 13.53
N ASN A 280 9.08 -7.66 14.64
CA ASN A 280 9.67 -8.07 15.89
C ASN A 280 8.70 -8.97 16.68
N LYS A 281 8.98 -10.28 16.71
CA LYS A 281 8.16 -11.29 17.39
C LYS A 281 7.88 -10.98 18.87
N GLY A 282 8.74 -10.22 19.55
CA GLY A 282 8.57 -9.87 20.96
C GLY A 282 7.51 -8.81 21.23
N VAL A 283 7.08 -8.07 20.21
CA VAL A 283 6.08 -6.99 20.32
C VAL A 283 5.01 -7.02 19.24
N ALA A 284 5.09 -7.93 18.26
CA ALA A 284 4.17 -7.98 17.12
C ALA A 284 2.69 -8.18 17.52
N ASP A 285 2.42 -8.77 18.67
CA ASP A 285 1.08 -8.90 19.27
C ASP A 285 0.46 -7.56 19.68
N ARG A 286 1.29 -6.51 19.87
CA ARG A 286 0.88 -5.13 20.18
C ARG A 286 0.60 -4.30 18.94
N TYR A 287 0.88 -4.81 17.74
CA TYR A 287 0.56 -4.11 16.50
C TYR A 287 -0.95 -4.12 16.28
N GLU A 288 -1.58 -2.96 16.41
CA GLU A 288 -3.03 -2.83 16.41
C GLU A 288 -3.50 -1.71 15.44
N PRO A 289 -3.87 -2.06 14.20
CA PRO A 289 -4.35 -1.08 13.22
C PRO A 289 -5.68 -0.40 13.60
N LEU A 290 -6.48 -1.04 14.45
CA LEU A 290 -7.74 -0.46 14.98
C LEU A 290 -7.52 0.32 16.27
N HIS A 291 -6.28 0.69 16.61
CA HIS A 291 -6.03 1.45 17.82
C HIS A 291 -6.66 2.85 17.73
N PRO A 292 -7.33 3.37 18.78
CA PRO A 292 -7.99 4.69 18.73
C PRO A 292 -7.08 5.83 18.24
N ALA A 293 -5.80 5.82 18.65
CA ALA A 293 -4.81 6.80 18.16
C ALA A 293 -4.62 6.73 16.64
N VAL A 294 -4.56 5.53 16.06
CA VAL A 294 -4.43 5.36 14.61
C VAL A 294 -5.69 5.84 13.90
N LEU A 295 -6.88 5.48 14.38
CA LEU A 295 -8.14 5.96 13.80
C LEU A 295 -8.27 7.49 13.85
N ARG A 296 -7.85 8.12 14.94
CA ARG A 296 -7.83 9.59 15.06
C ARG A 296 -6.87 10.24 14.06
N LEU A 297 -5.70 9.65 13.83
CA LEU A 297 -4.78 10.12 12.78
C LEU A 297 -5.40 9.96 11.38
N LEU A 298 -6.00 8.81 11.08
CA LEU A 298 -6.69 8.57 9.81
C LEU A 298 -7.82 9.60 9.58
N HIS A 299 -8.64 9.84 10.60
CA HIS A 299 -9.70 10.84 10.54
C HIS A 299 -9.16 12.25 10.32
N GLY A 300 -8.11 12.62 11.04
CA GLY A 300 -7.43 13.92 10.88
C GLY A 300 -6.92 14.14 9.46
N VAL A 301 -6.30 13.12 8.87
CA VAL A 301 -5.80 13.14 7.48
C VAL A 301 -6.96 13.27 6.48
N ALA A 302 -8.02 12.47 6.64
CA ALA A 302 -9.19 12.54 5.76
C ALA A 302 -9.86 13.93 5.80
N ARG A 303 -9.97 14.52 6.99
CA ARG A 303 -10.51 15.87 7.18
C ARG A 303 -9.61 16.93 6.55
N ALA A 304 -8.30 16.86 6.78
CA ALA A 304 -7.34 17.80 6.21
C ALA A 304 -7.38 17.78 4.67
N ALA A 305 -7.39 16.59 4.07
CA ALA A 305 -7.50 16.42 2.62
C ALA A 305 -8.81 17.01 2.07
N ARG A 306 -9.94 16.71 2.71
CA ARG A 306 -11.25 17.26 2.34
C ARG A 306 -11.27 18.78 2.41
N SER A 307 -10.76 19.36 3.49
CA SER A 307 -10.70 20.82 3.67
C SER A 307 -9.82 21.51 2.62
N ALA A 308 -8.78 20.83 2.13
CA ALA A 308 -7.91 21.32 1.06
C ALA A 308 -8.44 21.01 -0.35
N GLY A 309 -9.51 20.22 -0.48
CA GLY A 309 -10.06 19.81 -1.78
C GLY A 309 -9.22 18.77 -2.53
N ILE A 310 -8.34 18.05 -1.82
CA ILE A 310 -7.47 17.01 -2.42
C ILE A 310 -7.97 15.61 -2.04
N PRO A 311 -7.80 14.59 -2.92
CA PRO A 311 -8.16 13.22 -2.59
C PRO A 311 -7.22 12.61 -1.54
N ALA A 312 -7.79 11.77 -0.68
CA ALA A 312 -7.05 10.90 0.24
C ALA A 312 -7.34 9.44 -0.09
N ILE A 313 -6.28 8.66 -0.25
CA ILE A 313 -6.31 7.25 -0.67
C ILE A 313 -5.78 6.41 0.48
N ILE A 314 -6.39 5.26 0.79
CA ILE A 314 -5.78 4.27 1.70
C ILE A 314 -5.07 3.21 0.86
N CYS A 315 -3.76 2.99 1.10
CA CYS A 315 -2.96 2.01 0.36
C CYS A 315 -2.44 0.85 1.22
N GLY A 316 -2.72 0.87 2.52
CA GLY A 316 -2.36 -0.20 3.46
C GLY A 316 -3.33 -1.39 3.42
N GLU A 317 -3.00 -2.45 4.17
CA GLU A 317 -3.74 -3.71 4.14
C GLU A 317 -5.21 -3.57 4.57
N LEU A 318 -5.51 -2.58 5.41
CA LEU A 318 -6.88 -2.27 5.85
C LEU A 318 -7.84 -1.99 4.68
N ALA A 319 -7.36 -1.43 3.56
CA ALA A 319 -8.22 -1.18 2.39
C ALA A 319 -8.73 -2.47 1.74
N GLY A 320 -8.02 -3.60 1.91
CA GLY A 320 -8.34 -4.88 1.28
C GLY A 320 -9.23 -5.80 2.11
N ASP A 321 -9.55 -5.42 3.36
CA ASP A 321 -10.49 -6.15 4.20
C ASP A 321 -11.90 -5.51 4.11
N PRO A 322 -12.96 -6.25 3.75
CA PRO A 322 -14.28 -5.67 3.53
C PRO A 322 -14.85 -4.90 4.73
N LYS A 323 -14.66 -5.42 5.96
CA LYS A 323 -15.13 -4.72 7.16
C LYS A 323 -14.34 -3.44 7.38
N SER A 324 -13.03 -3.52 7.16
CA SER A 324 -12.15 -2.39 7.32
C SER A 324 -12.39 -1.28 6.31
N ALA A 325 -12.63 -1.63 5.06
CA ALA A 325 -13.00 -0.70 4.01
C ALA A 325 -14.26 0.11 4.36
N LEU A 326 -15.26 -0.50 5.00
CA LEU A 326 -16.51 0.18 5.37
C LEU A 326 -16.27 1.33 6.36
N TYR A 327 -15.55 1.11 7.45
CA TYR A 327 -15.26 2.23 8.37
C TYR A 327 -14.27 3.23 7.78
N LEU A 328 -13.35 2.83 6.89
CA LEU A 328 -12.49 3.79 6.19
C LEU A 328 -13.33 4.73 5.31
N VAL A 329 -14.36 4.20 4.65
CA VAL A 329 -15.33 5.02 3.92
C VAL A 329 -16.10 5.94 4.88
N GLY A 330 -16.53 5.43 6.03
CA GLY A 330 -17.16 6.23 7.09
C GLY A 330 -16.28 7.33 7.67
N LEU A 331 -14.98 7.09 7.82
CA LEU A 331 -13.99 8.10 8.24
C LEU A 331 -13.77 9.20 7.20
N GLY A 332 -14.25 8.99 5.97
CA GLY A 332 -14.28 9.99 4.93
C GLY A 332 -13.40 9.71 3.72
N PHE A 333 -12.74 8.55 3.66
CA PHE A 333 -11.96 8.15 2.49
C PHE A 333 -12.89 7.75 1.34
N ARG A 334 -12.51 8.09 0.11
CA ARG A 334 -13.27 7.76 -1.12
C ARG A 334 -12.44 7.01 -2.16
N SER A 335 -11.20 6.66 -1.82
CA SER A 335 -10.30 5.90 -2.68
C SER A 335 -9.57 4.84 -1.85
N LEU A 336 -9.71 3.57 -2.23
CA LEU A 336 -9.13 2.43 -1.52
C LEU A 336 -8.27 1.63 -2.49
N SER A 337 -6.97 1.51 -2.20
CA SER A 337 -5.99 0.79 -3.01
C SER A 337 -5.64 -0.56 -2.38
N MET A 338 -5.82 -1.65 -3.13
CA MET A 338 -5.69 -3.01 -2.62
C MET A 338 -5.19 -4.00 -3.68
N ALA A 339 -4.80 -5.20 -3.25
CA ALA A 339 -4.46 -6.29 -4.16
C ALA A 339 -5.67 -6.69 -5.03
N LEU A 340 -5.43 -7.07 -6.29
CA LEU A 340 -6.49 -7.36 -7.27
C LEU A 340 -7.56 -8.34 -6.76
N ALA A 341 -7.12 -9.39 -6.07
CA ALA A 341 -7.99 -10.44 -5.53
C ALA A 341 -8.96 -9.96 -4.43
N LYS A 342 -8.69 -8.83 -3.77
CA LYS A 342 -9.51 -8.31 -2.66
C LYS A 342 -10.66 -7.43 -3.13
N ALA A 343 -10.54 -6.80 -4.31
CA ALA A 343 -11.51 -5.84 -4.82
C ALA A 343 -12.96 -6.34 -4.89
N PRO A 344 -13.26 -7.58 -5.36
CA PRO A 344 -14.66 -8.03 -5.46
C PRO A 344 -15.38 -8.07 -4.12
N ALA A 345 -14.69 -8.47 -3.04
CA ALA A 345 -15.27 -8.57 -1.71
C ALA A 345 -15.53 -7.18 -1.11
N VAL A 346 -14.54 -6.28 -1.21
CA VAL A 346 -14.67 -4.90 -0.74
C VAL A 346 -15.77 -4.15 -1.50
N ARG A 347 -15.81 -4.30 -2.83
CA ARG A 347 -16.82 -3.67 -3.68
C ARG A 347 -18.24 -4.09 -3.29
N ARG A 348 -18.48 -5.39 -3.06
CA ARG A 348 -19.78 -5.88 -2.60
C ARG A 348 -20.18 -5.33 -1.24
N ALA A 349 -19.23 -5.20 -0.31
CA ALA A 349 -19.50 -4.61 0.99
C ALA A 349 -19.96 -3.15 0.85
N ILE A 350 -19.24 -2.35 0.06
CA ILE A 350 -19.60 -0.94 -0.21
C ILE A 350 -20.98 -0.83 -0.86
N CYS A 351 -21.27 -1.61 -1.89
CA CYS A 351 -22.57 -1.58 -2.58
C CYS A 351 -23.76 -2.03 -1.71
N ARG A 352 -23.50 -2.71 -0.60
CA ARG A 352 -24.53 -3.14 0.36
C ARG A 352 -24.69 -2.19 1.55
N SER A 353 -23.85 -1.16 1.64
CA SER A 353 -23.84 -0.18 2.73
C SER A 353 -24.47 1.16 2.32
N GLU A 354 -24.86 1.95 3.32
CA GLU A 354 -25.24 3.36 3.19
C GLU A 354 -24.17 4.21 3.84
N LEU A 355 -23.71 5.27 3.16
CA LEU A 355 -22.65 6.14 3.66
C LEU A 355 -23.03 6.76 5.01
N ALA A 356 -24.27 7.19 5.19
CA ALA A 356 -24.74 7.76 6.47
C ALA A 356 -24.49 6.81 7.65
N GLN A 357 -24.80 5.52 7.50
CA GLN A 357 -24.56 4.50 8.54
C GLN A 357 -23.07 4.26 8.79
N LEU A 358 -22.25 4.34 7.74
CA LEU A 358 -20.80 4.21 7.88
C LEU A 358 -20.19 5.40 8.63
N GLU A 359 -20.68 6.61 8.37
CA GLU A 359 -20.26 7.84 9.06
C GLU A 359 -20.65 7.79 10.55
N GLU A 360 -21.85 7.31 10.88
CA GLU A 360 -22.27 7.06 12.27
C GLU A 360 -21.39 6.02 12.97
N LEU A 361 -21.11 4.89 12.31
CA LEU A 361 -20.22 3.86 12.85
C LEU A 361 -18.81 4.42 13.09
N ALA A 362 -18.27 5.17 12.13
CA ALA A 362 -16.95 5.77 12.25
C ALA A 362 -16.90 6.79 13.40
N ALA A 363 -17.95 7.60 13.59
CA ALA A 363 -18.06 8.51 14.73
C ALA A 363 -18.05 7.74 16.06
N ALA A 364 -18.84 6.67 16.18
CA ALA A 364 -18.86 5.82 17.38
C ALA A 364 -17.48 5.17 17.66
N MET A 365 -16.77 4.74 16.61
CA MET A 365 -15.42 4.16 16.74
C MET A 365 -14.39 5.17 17.25
N LEU A 366 -14.53 6.47 16.94
CA LEU A 366 -13.61 7.53 17.39
C LEU A 366 -13.75 7.84 18.90
N GLU A 367 -14.91 7.53 19.47
CA GLU A 367 -15.21 7.66 20.90
C GLU A 367 -14.77 6.44 21.72
N CYS A 368 -14.44 5.31 21.08
CA CYS A 368 -13.95 4.14 21.79
C CYS A 368 -12.58 4.37 22.44
N GLU A 369 -12.39 3.75 23.60
CA GLU A 369 -11.13 3.81 24.35
C GLU A 369 -10.19 2.66 23.99
N SER A 370 -10.70 1.62 23.33
CA SER A 370 -9.91 0.43 22.99
C SER A 370 -10.24 -0.20 21.65
N ALA A 371 -9.25 -0.87 21.05
CA ALA A 371 -9.47 -1.70 19.85
C ALA A 371 -10.45 -2.86 20.10
N ARG A 372 -10.63 -3.28 21.35
CA ARG A 372 -11.62 -4.29 21.73
C ARG A 372 -13.04 -3.76 21.57
N GLU A 373 -13.32 -2.55 22.04
CA GLU A 373 -14.62 -1.89 21.84
C GLU A 373 -14.91 -1.67 20.35
N ILE A 374 -13.92 -1.21 19.60
CA ILE A 374 -14.03 -1.00 18.15
C ILE A 374 -14.39 -2.32 17.42
N ARG A 375 -13.75 -3.43 17.80
CA ARG A 375 -14.09 -4.76 17.27
C ARG A 375 -15.48 -5.23 17.70
N ALA A 376 -15.93 -4.86 18.90
CA ALA A 376 -17.28 -5.21 19.35
C ALA A 376 -18.34 -4.48 18.53
N LEU A 377 -18.15 -3.19 18.25
CA LEU A 377 -19.04 -2.40 17.39
C LEU A 377 -19.16 -3.00 15.99
N THR A 378 -18.02 -3.36 15.38
CA THR A 378 -17.95 -3.88 13.99
C THR A 378 -18.36 -5.36 13.84
N ARG A 379 -18.72 -6.05 14.93
CA ARG A 379 -19.27 -7.43 14.89
C ARG A 379 -20.78 -7.46 14.68
N GLY A 380 -21.49 -6.39 15.03
CA GLY A 380 -22.95 -6.29 14.89
C GLY A 380 -23.43 -5.63 13.61
N SER A 381 -22.50 -5.17 12.75
CA SER A 381 -22.75 -4.39 11.53
C SER A 381 -22.67 -5.22 10.25
#